data_AF-A0A9D6MBW5-F1
#
_entry.id   AF-A0A9D6MBW5-F1
#
_cell.length_a   1.000
_cell.length_b   1.000
_cell.length_c   1.000
_cell.angle_alpha   90.00
_cell.angle_beta   90.00
_cell.angle_gamma   90.00
#
_symmetry.space_group_name_H-M   'P 1'
#
loop_
_entity.id
_entity.type
_entity.pdbx_description
1 polymer ?
#
loop_
_entity_poly.entity_id
_entity_poly.type
_entity_poly.pdbx_seq_one_letter_code
_entity_poly.pdbx_strand_id
1 'polypeptide(L)'
;MSDKRRLLFPLFALAIVIGGLSASCGGKTAPEAGQEMPMADLSMMPADVQSAPVSVQQAYQFAVANPDILQQIPCYCGCGAMGHTSNYSCYVAGVDAGGKVTFDLHATGCSICVDITQDTMRLLRQGKSIQEIRGYVDSAYSKYGPSNMAN
;
A
#
# COMPACT_ATOMS: atom_id res chain seq x y z
N MET A 1 29.65 52.69 59.60
CA MET A 1 29.00 51.57 60.31
C MET A 1 28.07 50.85 59.35
N SER A 2 28.42 49.59 59.06
CA SER A 2 27.58 48.42 58.75
C SER A 2 26.59 48.40 57.56
N ASP A 3 27.02 47.72 56.50
CA ASP A 3 26.49 46.42 56.01
C ASP A 3 24.99 46.25 55.65
N LYS A 4 24.71 46.02 54.34
CA LYS A 4 24.40 44.67 53.80
C LYS A 4 23.92 44.73 52.34
N ARG A 5 24.73 44.12 51.46
CA ARG A 5 24.39 43.73 50.09
C ARG A 5 23.31 42.65 50.12
N ARG A 6 22.18 42.86 49.44
CA ARG A 6 21.19 41.81 49.13
C ARG A 6 20.92 41.79 47.64
N LEU A 7 21.41 40.73 47.00
CA LEU A 7 21.05 40.31 45.65
C LEU A 7 19.59 39.84 45.64
N LEU A 8 18.76 40.32 44.72
CA LEU A 8 17.61 39.59 44.16
C LEU A 8 17.40 39.99 42.69
N PHE A 9 17.22 38.97 41.87
CA PHE A 9 17.27 38.89 40.40
C PHE A 9 16.15 39.67 39.68
N PRO A 10 16.41 40.26 38.48
CA PRO A 10 15.35 40.68 37.58
C PRO A 10 14.86 39.49 36.74
N LEU A 11 13.57 39.15 36.83
CA LEU A 11 12.95 38.13 35.98
C LEU A 11 12.68 38.73 34.59
N PHE A 12 13.63 38.59 33.68
CA PHE A 12 13.48 38.89 32.25
C PHE A 12 12.77 37.70 31.59
N ALA A 13 11.48 37.82 31.28
CA ALA A 13 10.76 36.85 30.45
C ALA A 13 10.94 37.21 28.97
N LEU A 14 11.94 36.60 28.33
CA LEU A 14 12.17 36.69 26.89
C LEU A 14 11.30 35.65 26.16
N ALA A 15 10.24 36.11 25.49
CA ALA A 15 9.42 35.26 24.63
C ALA A 15 10.18 34.95 23.34
N ILE A 16 10.65 33.70 23.22
CA ILE A 16 11.28 33.15 22.02
C ILE A 16 10.17 32.68 21.08
N VAL A 17 9.94 33.43 19.99
CA VAL A 17 9.12 33.00 18.84
C VAL A 17 10.07 32.34 17.84
N ILE A 18 10.15 31.01 17.87
CA ILE A 18 10.84 30.21 16.83
C ILE A 18 9.79 29.69 15.86
N GLY A 19 9.96 30.06 14.59
CA GLY A 19 9.08 29.71 13.48
C GLY A 19 9.10 28.24 13.09
N GLY A 20 7.99 27.79 12.52
CA GLY A 20 7.87 26.49 11.84
C GLY A 20 7.67 26.71 10.34
N LEU A 21 8.71 26.38 9.56
CA LEU A 21 8.67 26.25 8.12
C LEU A 21 7.87 24.98 7.76
N SER A 22 6.70 25.12 7.15
CA SER A 22 5.95 23.99 6.60
C SER A 22 6.43 23.70 5.17
N ALA A 23 7.35 22.74 5.04
CA ALA A 23 7.69 22.11 3.77
C ALA A 23 6.56 21.14 3.38
N SER A 24 5.74 21.53 2.41
CA SER A 24 4.71 20.68 1.81
C SER A 24 5.30 19.95 0.61
N CYS A 25 5.81 18.74 0.82
CA CYS A 25 6.15 17.82 -0.27
C CYS A 25 4.97 16.88 -0.54
N GLY A 26 4.30 17.07 -1.68
CA GLY A 26 3.26 16.18 -2.18
C GLY A 26 3.86 14.86 -2.68
N GLY A 27 4.08 13.91 -1.77
CA GLY A 27 4.14 12.50 -2.08
C GLY A 27 2.83 11.86 -1.64
N LYS A 28 2.21 11.02 -2.48
CA LYS A 28 1.06 10.21 -2.07
C LYS A 28 1.50 9.37 -0.87
N THR A 29 1.12 9.81 0.33
CA THR A 29 1.54 9.19 1.59
C THR A 29 0.94 7.80 1.66
N ALA A 30 1.76 6.81 2.00
CA ALA A 30 1.24 5.50 2.39
C ALA A 30 0.25 5.66 3.57
N PRO A 31 -0.72 4.75 3.75
CA PRO A 31 -1.61 4.80 4.90
C PRO A 31 -0.80 4.93 6.21
N GLU A 32 -1.22 5.81 7.12
CA GLU A 32 -0.54 5.95 8.42
C GLU A 32 -0.58 4.62 9.19
N ALA A 33 0.50 4.31 9.91
CA ALA A 33 0.61 3.08 10.70
C ALA A 33 -0.50 3.04 11.76
N GLY A 34 -1.45 2.11 11.59
CA GLY A 34 -2.62 1.96 12.45
C GLY A 34 -3.97 2.23 11.78
N GLN A 35 -3.98 2.76 10.55
CA GLN A 35 -5.18 2.88 9.75
C GLN A 35 -5.56 1.52 9.13
N GLU A 36 -6.80 1.07 9.32
CA GLU A 36 -7.29 -0.16 8.70
C GLU A 36 -7.19 -0.06 7.18
N MET A 37 -6.57 -1.06 6.54
CA MET A 37 -6.49 -1.12 5.07
C MET A 37 -7.88 -1.46 4.51
N PRO A 38 -8.38 -0.71 3.51
CA PRO A 38 -9.65 -1.01 2.87
C PRO A 38 -9.69 -2.43 2.29
N MET A 39 -10.79 -3.13 2.52
CA MET A 39 -11.07 -4.47 1.98
C MET A 39 -12.49 -4.48 1.41
N ALA A 40 -12.66 -5.01 0.20
CA ALA A 40 -14.00 -5.16 -0.38
C ALA A 40 -14.78 -6.28 0.34
N ASP A 41 -16.11 -6.24 0.26
CA ASP A 41 -16.95 -7.31 0.81
C ASP A 41 -16.69 -8.62 0.05
N LEU A 42 -16.46 -9.72 0.76
CA LEU A 42 -16.29 -11.03 0.14
C LEU A 42 -17.56 -11.49 -0.58
N SER A 43 -18.74 -11.08 -0.12
CA SER A 43 -20.03 -11.53 -0.67
C SER A 43 -20.28 -11.04 -2.11
N MET A 44 -19.58 -10.00 -2.57
CA MET A 44 -19.71 -9.50 -3.94
C MET A 44 -18.88 -10.30 -4.96
N MET A 45 -18.04 -11.22 -4.49
CA MET A 45 -17.09 -11.96 -5.33
C MET A 45 -17.69 -13.25 -5.89
N PRO A 46 -17.10 -13.85 -6.93
CA PRO A 46 -17.52 -15.15 -7.44
C PRO A 46 -17.39 -16.26 -6.37
N ALA A 47 -18.22 -17.29 -6.47
CA ALA A 47 -18.24 -18.42 -5.53
C ALA A 47 -16.87 -19.11 -5.39
N ASP A 48 -16.12 -19.21 -6.48
CA ASP A 48 -14.76 -19.77 -6.47
C ASP A 48 -13.83 -18.99 -5.54
N VAL A 49 -13.95 -17.66 -5.50
CA VAL A 49 -13.17 -16.82 -4.58
C VAL A 49 -13.67 -16.97 -3.16
N GLN A 50 -15.00 -16.96 -2.94
CA GLN A 50 -15.59 -17.10 -1.60
C GLN A 50 -15.22 -18.43 -0.92
N SER A 51 -15.00 -19.49 -1.70
CA SER A 51 -14.61 -20.82 -1.21
C SER A 51 -13.09 -21.06 -1.21
N ALA A 52 -12.29 -20.13 -1.71
CA ALA A 52 -10.84 -20.24 -1.79
C ALA A 52 -10.18 -20.15 -0.40
N PRO A 53 -8.88 -20.49 -0.27
CA PRO A 53 -8.13 -20.22 0.96
C PRO A 53 -8.19 -18.75 1.37
N VAL A 54 -8.11 -18.48 2.68
CA VAL A 54 -8.25 -17.11 3.24
C VAL A 54 -7.27 -16.11 2.62
N SER A 55 -6.04 -16.52 2.31
CA SER A 55 -5.06 -15.64 1.66
C SER A 55 -5.49 -15.20 0.25
N VAL A 56 -6.17 -16.08 -0.49
CA VAL A 56 -6.73 -15.78 -1.80
C VAL A 56 -7.91 -14.83 -1.65
N GLN A 57 -8.84 -15.11 -0.72
CA GLN A 57 -9.98 -14.23 -0.42
C GLN A 57 -9.50 -12.81 -0.12
N GLN A 58 -8.55 -12.67 0.81
CA GLN A 58 -7.99 -11.39 1.19
C GLN A 58 -7.30 -10.68 0.03
N ALA A 59 -6.58 -11.41 -0.83
CA ALA A 59 -5.94 -10.80 -1.99
C ALA A 59 -6.96 -10.21 -2.98
N TYR A 60 -8.07 -10.91 -3.25
CA TYR A 60 -9.17 -10.36 -4.05
C TYR A 60 -9.84 -9.16 -3.38
N GLN A 61 -10.07 -9.21 -2.07
CA GLN A 61 -10.69 -8.11 -1.31
C GLN A 61 -9.82 -6.86 -1.34
N PHE A 62 -8.52 -7.04 -1.16
CA PHE A 62 -7.56 -5.96 -1.21
C PHE A 62 -7.45 -5.39 -2.63
N ALA A 63 -7.41 -6.23 -3.66
CA ALA A 63 -7.29 -5.79 -5.05
C ALA A 63 -8.47 -4.92 -5.49
N VAL A 64 -9.69 -5.32 -5.15
CA VAL A 64 -10.90 -4.53 -5.47
C VAL A 64 -10.92 -3.20 -4.71
N ALA A 65 -10.52 -3.18 -3.45
CA ALA A 65 -10.58 -1.99 -2.62
C ALA A 65 -9.40 -1.01 -2.86
N ASN A 66 -8.27 -1.47 -3.41
CA ASN A 66 -7.05 -0.69 -3.56
C ASN A 66 -6.46 -0.78 -4.98
N PRO A 67 -7.23 -0.42 -6.03
CA PRO A 67 -6.78 -0.52 -7.42
C PRO A 67 -5.56 0.36 -7.71
N ASP A 68 -5.51 1.56 -7.13
CA ASP A 68 -4.42 2.53 -7.28
C ASP A 68 -3.08 2.00 -6.74
N ILE A 69 -3.12 1.15 -5.72
CA ILE A 69 -1.94 0.47 -5.17
C ILE A 69 -1.50 -0.66 -6.10
N LEU A 70 -2.37 -1.65 -6.35
CA LEU A 70 -1.94 -2.86 -7.07
C LEU A 70 -1.69 -2.64 -8.57
N GLN A 71 -2.20 -1.56 -9.16
CA GLN A 71 -1.83 -1.16 -10.52
C GLN A 71 -0.37 -0.70 -10.63
N GLN A 72 0.28 -0.34 -9.51
CA GLN A 72 1.69 0.06 -9.48
C GLN A 72 2.65 -1.10 -9.16
N ILE A 73 2.11 -2.26 -8.78
CA ILE A 73 2.88 -3.43 -8.37
C ILE A 73 2.91 -4.45 -9.52
N PRO A 74 4.09 -4.93 -9.97
CA PRO A 74 4.17 -5.92 -11.03
C PRO A 74 3.86 -7.33 -10.52
N CYS A 75 3.55 -8.22 -11.47
CA CYS A 75 3.58 -9.66 -11.24
C CYS A 75 4.65 -10.31 -12.12
N TYR A 76 5.23 -11.39 -11.62
CA TYR A 76 6.35 -12.10 -12.23
C TYR A 76 6.05 -13.57 -12.56
N CYS A 77 4.77 -13.96 -12.53
CA CYS A 77 4.34 -15.34 -12.80
C CYS A 77 4.22 -15.69 -14.29
N GLY A 78 4.53 -14.75 -15.20
CA GLY A 78 4.36 -14.93 -16.64
C GLY A 78 2.98 -14.55 -17.20
N CYS A 79 2.07 -14.01 -16.39
CA CYS A 79 0.72 -13.63 -16.79
C CYS A 79 0.65 -12.50 -17.84
N GLY A 80 1.77 -11.82 -18.13
CA GLY A 80 1.82 -10.78 -19.17
C GLY A 80 1.36 -11.27 -20.54
N ALA A 81 1.62 -12.54 -20.88
CA ALA A 81 1.15 -13.14 -22.14
C ALA A 81 -0.38 -13.28 -22.23
N MET A 82 -1.10 -13.20 -21.10
CA MET A 82 -2.56 -13.19 -21.05
C MET A 82 -3.15 -11.78 -21.14
N GLY A 83 -2.31 -10.74 -21.20
CA GLY A 83 -2.73 -9.34 -21.18
C GLY A 83 -2.83 -8.72 -19.79
N HIS A 84 -2.34 -9.39 -18.74
CA HIS A 84 -2.22 -8.78 -17.42
C HIS A 84 -1.08 -7.75 -17.40
N THR A 85 -1.38 -6.55 -16.92
CA THR A 85 -0.49 -5.37 -16.98
C THR A 85 0.01 -4.91 -15.62
N SER A 86 -0.41 -5.57 -14.54
CA SER A 86 0.02 -5.34 -13.14
C SER A 86 -0.45 -6.51 -12.26
N ASN A 87 -0.13 -6.50 -10.97
CA ASN A 87 -0.69 -7.44 -10.02
C ASN A 87 -2.22 -7.26 -9.89
N TYR A 88 -2.76 -6.04 -10.05
CA TYR A 88 -4.20 -5.77 -10.06
C TYR A 88 -4.96 -6.57 -11.12
N SER A 89 -4.45 -6.61 -12.36
CA SER A 89 -5.10 -7.32 -13.47
C SER A 89 -5.21 -8.84 -13.25
N CYS A 90 -4.47 -9.41 -12.29
CA CYS A 90 -4.60 -10.81 -11.92
C CYS A 90 -5.91 -11.13 -11.17
N TYR A 91 -6.60 -10.10 -10.67
CA TYR A 91 -7.83 -10.20 -9.89
C TYR A 91 -9.04 -9.58 -10.60
N VAL A 92 -8.81 -8.50 -11.36
CA VAL A 92 -9.87 -7.70 -11.99
C VAL A 92 -9.62 -7.57 -13.48
N ALA A 93 -10.53 -8.11 -14.28
CA ALA A 93 -10.54 -7.99 -15.73
C ALA A 93 -11.07 -6.64 -16.21
N GLY A 94 -11.92 -5.97 -15.42
CA GLY A 94 -12.41 -4.64 -15.73
C GLY A 94 -13.43 -4.11 -14.73
N VAL A 95 -13.73 -2.82 -14.84
CA VAL A 95 -14.78 -2.14 -14.08
C VAL A 95 -15.61 -1.33 -15.07
N ASP A 96 -16.93 -1.49 -15.05
CA ASP A 96 -17.81 -0.74 -15.95
C ASP A 96 -18.10 0.69 -15.42
N ALA A 97 -18.83 1.48 -16.22
CA ALA A 97 -19.17 2.86 -15.87
C ALA A 97 -20.05 2.98 -14.61
N GLY A 98 -20.73 1.90 -14.20
CA GLY A 98 -21.52 1.83 -12.97
C GLY A 98 -20.73 1.33 -11.76
N GLY A 99 -19.43 1.07 -11.90
CA GLY A 99 -18.59 0.53 -10.83
C GLY A 99 -18.71 -0.98 -10.64
N LYS A 100 -19.41 -1.70 -11.53
CA LYS A 100 -19.50 -3.16 -11.43
C LYS A 100 -18.18 -3.78 -11.86
N VAL A 101 -17.59 -4.56 -10.96
CA VAL A 101 -16.35 -5.29 -11.17
C VAL A 101 -16.61 -6.56 -11.99
N THR A 102 -15.75 -6.78 -12.99
CA THR A 102 -15.59 -8.08 -13.67
C THR A 102 -14.32 -8.72 -13.14
N PHE A 103 -14.45 -9.85 -12.48
CA PHE A 103 -13.33 -10.55 -11.85
C PHE A 103 -12.56 -11.39 -12.85
N ASP A 104 -11.24 -11.43 -12.69
CA ASP A 104 -10.37 -12.42 -13.31
C ASP A 104 -10.09 -13.52 -12.27
N LEU A 105 -10.30 -14.78 -12.62
CA LEU A 105 -10.11 -15.91 -11.70
C LEU A 105 -8.67 -16.46 -11.72
N HIS A 106 -7.75 -15.88 -12.48
CA HIS A 106 -6.38 -16.38 -12.58
C HIS A 106 -5.68 -16.47 -11.21
N ALA A 107 -5.86 -15.48 -10.34
CA ALA A 107 -5.22 -15.48 -9.03
C ALA A 107 -5.73 -16.56 -8.07
N THR A 108 -6.88 -17.21 -8.33
CA THR A 108 -7.30 -18.36 -7.52
C THR A 108 -6.36 -19.57 -7.67
N GLY A 109 -5.68 -19.67 -8.82
CA GLY A 109 -4.73 -20.75 -9.14
C GLY A 109 -3.26 -20.33 -9.13
N CYS A 110 -2.93 -19.08 -8.83
CA CYS A 110 -1.55 -18.58 -8.92
C CYS A 110 -1.04 -18.05 -7.57
N SER A 111 -0.19 -18.83 -6.89
CA SER A 111 0.37 -18.44 -5.59
C SER A 111 1.23 -17.17 -5.67
N ILE A 112 1.98 -16.96 -6.76
CA ILE A 112 2.83 -15.77 -6.92
C ILE A 112 2.00 -14.48 -6.91
N CYS A 113 0.85 -14.45 -7.60
CA CYS A 113 -0.03 -13.28 -7.59
C CYS A 113 -0.46 -12.94 -6.17
N VAL A 114 -0.91 -13.97 -5.43
CA VAL A 114 -1.42 -13.87 -4.06
C VAL A 114 -0.32 -13.47 -3.09
N ASP A 115 0.85 -14.10 -3.17
CA ASP A 115 2.00 -13.81 -2.29
C ASP A 115 2.50 -12.36 -2.46
N ILE A 116 2.55 -11.85 -3.70
CA ILE A 116 2.87 -10.44 -3.97
C ILE A 116 1.86 -9.50 -3.31
N THR A 117 0.56 -9.81 -3.37
CA THR A 117 -0.48 -8.99 -2.73
C THR A 117 -0.39 -9.07 -1.21
N GLN A 118 -0.12 -10.25 -0.65
CA GLN A 118 0.08 -10.45 0.78
C GLN A 118 1.31 -9.69 1.30
N ASP A 119 2.41 -9.70 0.56
CA ASP A 119 3.60 -8.91 0.87
C ASP A 119 3.35 -7.41 0.74
N THR A 120 2.57 -6.99 -0.26
CA THR A 120 2.13 -5.60 -0.41
C THR A 120 1.36 -5.14 0.84
N MET A 121 0.35 -5.91 1.27
CA MET A 121 -0.41 -5.63 2.49
C MET A 121 0.47 -5.64 3.76
N ARG A 122 1.44 -6.55 3.85
CA ARG A 122 2.40 -6.60 4.96
C ARG A 122 3.27 -5.35 5.01
N LEU A 123 3.81 -4.92 3.88
CA LEU A 123 4.72 -3.77 3.80
C LEU A 123 3.99 -2.44 3.97
N LEU A 124 2.75 -2.31 3.48
CA LEU A 124 1.90 -1.15 3.77
C LEU A 124 1.68 -0.97 5.27
N ARG A 125 1.38 -2.05 6.00
CA ARG A 125 1.26 -2.02 7.47
C ARG A 125 2.56 -1.63 8.19
N GLN A 126 3.70 -1.82 7.54
CA GLN A 126 5.01 -1.38 8.04
C GLN A 126 5.32 0.09 7.68
N GLY A 127 4.37 0.81 7.05
CA GLY A 127 4.54 2.20 6.64
C GLY A 127 5.43 2.39 5.41
N LYS A 128 5.65 1.34 4.60
CA LYS A 128 6.46 1.42 3.39
C LYS A 128 5.73 2.16 2.28
N SER A 129 6.49 2.99 1.55
CA SER A 129 6.00 3.64 0.33
C SER A 129 5.75 2.63 -0.79
N ILE A 130 4.87 2.97 -1.73
CA ILE A 130 4.58 2.10 -2.89
C ILE A 130 5.85 1.81 -3.70
N GLN A 131 6.78 2.76 -3.78
CA GLN A 131 8.05 2.60 -4.47
C GLN A 131 8.96 1.58 -3.76
N GLU A 132 9.04 1.63 -2.43
CA GLU A 132 9.77 0.61 -1.65
C GLU A 132 9.13 -0.77 -1.80
N ILE A 133 7.80 -0.85 -1.82
CA ILE A 133 7.06 -2.11 -2.01
C ILE A 133 7.35 -2.69 -3.39
N ARG A 134 7.27 -1.87 -4.45
CA ARG A 134 7.64 -2.28 -5.80
C ARG A 134 9.07 -2.78 -5.84
N GLY A 135 10.03 -2.05 -5.28
CA GLY A 135 11.42 -2.48 -5.22
C GLY A 135 11.63 -3.81 -4.49
N TYR A 136 10.88 -4.05 -3.41
CA TYR A 136 10.86 -5.34 -2.73
C TYR A 136 10.31 -6.45 -3.64
N VAL A 137 9.17 -6.21 -4.29
CA VAL A 137 8.53 -7.19 -5.18
C VAL A 137 9.45 -7.53 -6.35
N ASP A 138 10.04 -6.53 -7.00
CA ASP A 138 11.01 -6.70 -8.08
C ASP A 138 12.19 -7.58 -7.63
N SER A 139 12.76 -7.29 -6.46
CA SER A 139 13.88 -8.05 -5.91
C SER A 139 13.50 -9.49 -5.51
N ALA A 140 12.31 -9.70 -4.95
CA ALA A 140 11.92 -11.00 -4.39
C ALA A 140 11.39 -11.96 -5.46
N TYR A 141 10.71 -11.43 -6.48
CA TYR A 141 9.91 -12.22 -7.42
C TYR A 141 10.44 -12.25 -8.87
N SER A 142 11.37 -11.38 -9.26
CA SER A 142 11.94 -11.38 -10.64
C SER A 142 12.65 -12.68 -11.04
N LYS A 143 13.04 -13.51 -10.07
CA LYS A 143 13.58 -14.86 -10.33
C LYS A 143 12.56 -15.81 -11.00
N TYR A 144 11.26 -15.51 -10.94
CA TYR A 144 10.21 -16.36 -11.51
C TYR A 144 9.88 -16.02 -12.97
N GLY A 145 10.27 -14.84 -13.45
CA GLY A 145 9.97 -14.40 -14.82
C GLY A 145 10.20 -12.91 -15.02
N PRO A 146 9.89 -12.37 -16.21
CA PRO A 146 9.85 -10.93 -16.44
C PRO A 146 8.63 -10.28 -15.77
N SER A 147 8.72 -8.98 -15.51
CA SER A 147 7.60 -8.16 -15.05
C SER A 147 6.47 -8.18 -16.09
N ASN A 148 5.22 -8.26 -15.63
CA ASN A 148 4.03 -8.11 -16.48
C ASN A 148 3.66 -6.64 -16.77
N MET A 149 4.29 -5.68 -16.10
CA MET A 149 4.13 -4.25 -16.41
C MET A 149 5.01 -3.88 -17.61
N ALA A 150 4.47 -3.08 -18.53
CA ALA A 150 5.26 -2.48 -19.59
C ALA A 150 6.32 -1.53 -19.00
N ASN A 151 7.52 -1.54 -19.58
CA ASN A 151 8.62 -0.62 -19.24
C ASN A 151 8.43 0.75 -19.89
#